data_AF-A0A8D8WML4-F1
#
_entry.id   AF-A0A8D8WML4-F1
#
_cell.length_a   1.000
_cell.length_b   1.000
_cell.length_c   1.000
_cell.angle_alpha   90.00
_cell.angle_beta   90.00
_cell.angle_gamma   90.00
#
_symmetry.space_group_name_H-M   'P 1'
#
loop_
_entity.id
_entity.type
_entity.pdbx_description
1 polymer ?
#
loop_
_entity_poly.entity_id
_entity_poly.type
_entity_poly.pdbx_seq_one_letter_code
_entity_poly.pdbx_strand_id
1 'polypeptide(L)'
;GGASSYHFNRQLERGCHILVATMGRLKDILERGKISLASVRFVVLDEADRMLDMGFLGDIQHVMQHTTMPDVANRQTLMFSATFPDAIQKLASQFMKNYIFIAVGTVGGASKDVVQTVLEVRKKRKLLELLREKGKQGCGANCVGS
;
A
#
# COMPACT_ATOMS: atom_id res chain seq x y z
N GLY A 1 -13.01 -2.48 -5.47
CA GLY A 1 -13.91 -3.35 -6.26
C GLY A 1 -14.82 -2.48 -7.11
N GLY A 2 -15.10 -2.85 -8.36
CA GLY A 2 -15.87 -2.00 -9.28
C GLY A 2 -15.98 -2.49 -10.72
N ALA A 3 -15.16 -3.48 -11.13
CA ALA A 3 -15.32 -4.15 -12.41
C ALA A 3 -16.38 -5.26 -12.34
N SER A 4 -17.19 -5.42 -13.40
CA SER A 4 -18.16 -6.51 -13.46
C SER A 4 -17.45 -7.87 -13.34
N SER A 5 -17.97 -8.75 -12.48
CA SER A 5 -17.41 -10.08 -12.25
C SER A 5 -17.24 -10.89 -13.55
N TYR A 6 -18.09 -10.64 -14.55
CA TYR A 6 -18.05 -11.31 -15.85
C TYR A 6 -16.84 -10.91 -16.70
N HIS A 7 -16.58 -9.60 -16.83
CA HIS A 7 -15.44 -9.11 -17.61
C HIS A 7 -14.10 -9.49 -16.98
N PHE A 8 -14.04 -9.55 -15.64
CA PHE A 8 -12.86 -9.99 -14.92
C PHE A 8 -12.58 -11.48 -15.15
N ASN A 9 -13.60 -12.35 -15.02
CA ASN A 9 -13.44 -13.79 -15.24
C ASN A 9 -13.03 -14.12 -16.68
N ARG A 10 -13.65 -13.48 -17.69
CA ARG A 10 -13.29 -13.70 -19.10
C ARG A 10 -11.85 -13.29 -19.41
N GLN A 11 -11.30 -12.28 -18.72
CA GLN A 11 -9.89 -11.91 -18.88
C GLN A 11 -8.96 -12.96 -18.25
N LEU A 12 -9.33 -13.49 -17.08
CA LEU A 12 -8.56 -14.55 -16.42
C LEU A 12 -8.53 -15.84 -17.25
N GLU A 13 -9.62 -16.20 -17.91
CA GLU A 13 -9.72 -17.38 -18.79
C GLU A 13 -8.74 -17.33 -19.97
N ARG A 14 -8.30 -16.14 -20.40
CA ARG A 14 -7.30 -15.98 -21.47
C ARG A 14 -5.87 -16.19 -21.00
N GLY A 15 -5.67 -16.43 -19.70
CA GLY A 15 -4.36 -16.45 -19.06
C GLY A 15 -3.94 -15.06 -18.59
N CYS A 16 -3.22 -15.01 -17.49
CA CYS A 16 -2.80 -13.78 -16.84
C CYS A 16 -1.32 -13.90 -16.43
N HIS A 17 -0.47 -13.01 -16.95
CA HIS A 17 0.95 -12.96 -16.57
C HIS A 17 1.17 -12.11 -15.31
N ILE A 18 0.34 -11.08 -15.11
CA ILE A 18 0.42 -10.15 -13.99
C ILE A 18 -1.01 -9.91 -13.48
N LEU A 19 -1.24 -10.29 -12.23
CA LEU A 19 -2.51 -10.09 -11.55
C LEU A 19 -2.35 -9.03 -10.46
N VAL A 20 -3.15 -7.97 -10.53
CA VAL A 20 -3.28 -6.97 -9.47
C VAL A 20 -4.68 -7.08 -8.87
N ALA A 21 -4.77 -7.34 -7.57
CA ALA A 21 -6.04 -7.54 -6.90
C ALA A 21 -5.98 -7.14 -5.42
N THR A 22 -7.11 -6.67 -4.90
CA THR A 22 -7.33 -6.48 -3.46
C THR A 22 -7.64 -7.83 -2.79
N MET A 23 -7.17 -8.06 -1.56
CA MET A 23 -7.22 -9.37 -0.88
C MET A 23 -8.60 -10.05 -0.89
N GLY A 24 -9.67 -9.35 -0.49
CA GLY A 24 -11.01 -9.95 -0.47
C GLY A 24 -11.47 -10.50 -1.82
N ARG A 25 -11.11 -9.84 -2.94
CA ARG A 25 -11.46 -10.33 -4.28
C ARG A 25 -10.53 -11.46 -4.73
N LEU A 26 -9.24 -11.36 -4.42
CA LEU A 26 -8.25 -12.38 -4.74
C LEU A 26 -8.57 -13.71 -4.05
N LYS A 27 -8.93 -13.67 -2.77
CA LYS A 27 -9.36 -14.83 -2.00
C LYS A 27 -10.60 -15.48 -2.60
N ASP A 28 -11.66 -14.71 -2.88
CA ASP A 28 -12.90 -15.22 -3.45
C ASP A 28 -12.70 -15.95 -4.79
N ILE A 29 -11.86 -15.42 -5.68
CA ILE A 29 -11.59 -16.08 -6.98
C ILE A 29 -10.69 -17.31 -6.86
N LEU A 30 -9.78 -17.30 -5.88
CA LEU A 30 -8.89 -18.43 -5.58
C LEU A 30 -9.70 -19.58 -4.97
N GLU A 31 -10.55 -19.31 -3.99
CA GLU A 31 -11.42 -20.30 -3.33
C GLU A 31 -12.44 -20.92 -4.30
N ARG A 32 -12.92 -20.14 -5.28
CA ARG A 32 -13.78 -20.66 -6.37
C ARG A 32 -13.03 -21.49 -7.41
N GLY A 33 -11.72 -21.67 -7.27
CA GLY A 33 -10.87 -22.41 -8.21
C GLY A 33 -10.79 -21.76 -9.59
N LYS A 34 -11.03 -20.45 -9.70
CA LYS A 34 -10.97 -19.73 -10.99
C LYS A 34 -9.54 -19.42 -11.43
N ILE A 35 -8.61 -19.39 -10.49
CA ILE A 35 -7.18 -19.19 -10.73
C ILE A 35 -6.36 -20.21 -9.94
N SER A 36 -5.13 -20.43 -10.39
CA SER A 36 -4.11 -21.18 -9.65
C SER A 36 -2.87 -20.30 -9.49
N LEU A 37 -2.18 -20.44 -8.35
CA LEU A 37 -0.95 -19.71 -8.06
C LEU A 37 0.31 -20.52 -8.40
N ALA A 38 0.16 -21.73 -8.97
CA ALA A 38 1.24 -22.69 -9.19
C ALA A 38 2.43 -22.16 -10.01
N SER A 39 2.22 -21.15 -10.84
CA SER A 39 3.26 -20.55 -11.69
C SER A 39 3.74 -19.19 -11.21
N VAL A 40 3.35 -18.78 -9.99
CA VAL A 40 3.74 -17.49 -9.41
C VAL A 40 5.22 -17.52 -9.01
N ARG A 41 6.02 -16.68 -9.67
CA ARG A 41 7.44 -16.49 -9.33
C ARG A 41 7.68 -15.25 -8.47
N PHE A 42 6.75 -14.30 -8.50
CA PHE A 42 6.85 -13.02 -7.80
C PHE A 42 5.55 -12.70 -7.07
N VAL A 43 5.66 -12.31 -5.80
CA VAL A 43 4.55 -11.80 -4.99
C VAL A 43 4.91 -10.41 -4.48
N VAL A 44 3.98 -9.47 -4.56
CA VAL A 44 4.14 -8.12 -4.02
C VAL A 44 3.00 -7.84 -3.05
N LEU A 45 3.36 -7.52 -1.80
CA LEU A 45 2.43 -7.03 -0.79
C LEU A 45 2.66 -5.53 -0.63
N ASP A 46 1.77 -4.72 -1.20
CA ASP A 46 1.84 -3.27 -1.11
C ASP A 46 0.95 -2.73 0.02
N GLU A 47 1.37 -1.65 0.68
CA GLU A 47 0.73 -1.08 1.87
C GLU A 47 0.35 -2.15 2.92
N ALA A 48 1.31 -3.00 3.29
CA ALA A 48 1.04 -4.17 4.14
C ALA A 48 0.46 -3.80 5.52
N ASP A 49 0.87 -2.68 6.09
CA ASP A 49 0.29 -2.12 7.31
C ASP A 49 -1.17 -1.72 7.15
N ARG A 50 -1.55 -1.10 6.02
CA ARG A 50 -2.95 -0.80 5.72
C ARG A 50 -3.78 -2.06 5.56
N MET A 51 -3.24 -3.12 4.97
CA MET A 51 -3.94 -4.39 4.89
C MET A 51 -4.21 -4.99 6.28
N LEU A 52 -3.29 -4.82 7.24
CA LEU A 52 -3.52 -5.21 8.63
C LEU A 52 -4.59 -4.33 9.30
N ASP A 53 -4.54 -3.02 9.12
CA ASP A 53 -5.54 -2.07 9.64
C ASP A 53 -6.96 -2.43 9.15
N MET A 54 -7.06 -2.94 7.91
CA MET A 54 -8.31 -3.40 7.30
C MET A 54 -8.75 -4.80 7.76
N GLY A 55 -7.96 -5.49 8.59
CA GLY A 55 -8.26 -6.83 9.07
C GLY A 55 -7.94 -7.95 8.09
N PHE A 56 -7.17 -7.70 7.03
CA PHE A 56 -6.85 -8.70 6.00
C PHE A 56 -5.72 -9.66 6.37
N LEU A 57 -5.22 -9.66 7.61
CA LEU A 57 -4.16 -10.58 8.03
C LEU A 57 -4.49 -12.05 7.71
N GLY A 58 -5.70 -12.50 8.06
CA GLY A 58 -6.13 -13.87 7.79
C GLY A 58 -6.24 -14.17 6.30
N ASP A 59 -6.68 -13.20 5.50
CA ASP A 59 -6.79 -13.36 4.04
C ASP A 59 -5.41 -13.43 3.38
N ILE A 60 -4.45 -12.63 3.83
CA ILE A 60 -3.05 -12.70 3.40
C ILE A 60 -2.50 -14.09 3.70
N GLN A 61 -2.65 -14.56 4.94
CA GLN A 61 -2.17 -15.89 5.34
C GLN A 61 -2.80 -16.98 4.47
N HIS A 62 -4.12 -16.92 4.25
CA HIS A 62 -4.84 -17.88 3.42
C HIS A 62 -4.30 -17.93 1.99
N VAL A 63 -4.09 -16.78 1.34
CA VAL A 63 -3.55 -16.73 -0.03
C VAL A 63 -2.10 -17.19 -0.08
N MET A 64 -1.26 -16.73 0.85
CA MET A 64 0.18 -16.99 0.86
C MET A 64 0.54 -18.43 1.23
N GLN A 65 -0.36 -19.13 1.93
CA GLN A 65 -0.26 -20.53 2.33
C GLN A 65 -1.14 -21.46 1.49
N HIS A 66 -1.79 -20.93 0.44
CA HIS A 66 -2.61 -21.73 -0.44
C HIS A 66 -1.79 -22.87 -1.04
N THR A 67 -2.39 -24.05 -1.18
CA THR A 67 -1.70 -25.29 -1.59
C THR A 67 -1.03 -25.19 -2.96
N THR A 68 -1.55 -24.34 -3.84
CA THR A 68 -0.97 -24.09 -5.16
C THR A 68 0.11 -23.01 -5.17
N MET A 69 0.34 -22.29 -4.06
CA MET A 69 1.38 -21.27 -4.00
C MET A 69 2.77 -21.94 -3.88
N PRO A 70 3.73 -21.65 -4.77
CA PRO A 70 5.09 -22.20 -4.68
C PRO A 70 5.76 -21.79 -3.38
N ASP A 71 6.54 -22.66 -2.74
CA ASP A 71 7.22 -22.37 -1.46
C ASP A 71 8.03 -21.05 -1.50
N VAL A 72 8.25 -20.42 -0.35
CA VAL A 72 9.08 -19.20 -0.20
C VAL A 72 10.50 -19.36 -0.75
N ALA A 73 11.02 -20.57 -0.86
CA ALA A 73 12.31 -20.86 -1.49
C ALA A 73 12.26 -20.81 -3.03
N ASN A 74 11.08 -20.96 -3.64
CA ASN A 74 10.87 -21.06 -5.09
C ASN A 74 10.15 -19.83 -5.68
N ARG A 75 9.92 -18.79 -4.88
CA ARG A 75 9.34 -17.51 -5.31
C ARG A 75 10.07 -16.34 -4.66
N GLN A 76 10.04 -15.19 -5.29
CA GLN A 76 10.51 -13.93 -4.70
C GLN A 76 9.32 -13.14 -4.16
N THR A 77 9.36 -12.77 -2.88
CA THR A 77 8.34 -11.93 -2.24
C THR A 77 8.92 -10.55 -1.97
N LEU A 78 8.19 -9.50 -2.33
CA LEU A 78 8.47 -8.12 -1.99
C LEU A 78 7.34 -7.61 -1.08
N MET A 79 7.69 -6.84 -0.05
CA MET A 79 6.73 -6.23 0.84
C MET A 79 7.05 -4.75 1.02
N PHE A 80 6.05 -3.91 0.81
CA PHE A 80 6.10 -2.46 0.98
C PHE A 80 5.13 -2.05 2.08
N SER A 81 5.61 -1.21 3.00
CA SER A 81 4.85 -0.79 4.17
C SER A 81 5.40 0.55 4.66
N ALA A 82 4.51 1.46 5.07
CA ALA A 82 4.93 2.75 5.62
C ALA A 82 5.39 2.62 7.08
N THR A 83 4.79 1.68 7.81
CA THR A 83 5.13 1.36 9.20
C THR A 83 5.63 -0.09 9.31
N PHE A 84 6.30 -0.42 10.42
CA PHE A 84 6.88 -1.75 10.62
C PHE A 84 6.61 -2.33 12.03
N PRO A 85 5.34 -2.42 12.46
CA PRO A 85 4.98 -3.04 13.74
C PRO A 85 5.27 -4.54 13.75
N ASP A 86 5.27 -5.16 14.93
CA ASP A 86 5.57 -6.59 15.12
C ASP A 86 4.77 -7.53 14.21
N ALA A 87 3.52 -7.20 13.90
CA ALA A 87 2.70 -7.98 12.99
C ALA A 87 3.25 -7.99 11.56
N ILE A 88 3.77 -6.87 11.07
CA ILE A 88 4.43 -6.78 9.76
C ILE A 88 5.77 -7.51 9.78
N GLN A 89 6.52 -7.42 10.89
CA GLN A 89 7.77 -8.17 11.07
C GLN A 89 7.54 -9.69 11.02
N LYS A 90 6.45 -10.16 11.64
CA LYS A 90 6.04 -11.57 11.60
C LYS A 90 5.61 -12.00 10.20
N LEU A 91 4.86 -11.16 9.47
CA LEU A 91 4.52 -11.43 8.08
C LEU A 91 5.77 -11.55 7.19
N ALA A 92 6.73 -10.64 7.38
CA ALA A 92 7.99 -10.66 6.66
C ALA A 92 8.78 -11.95 6.90
N SER A 93 8.96 -12.33 8.16
CA SER A 93 9.72 -13.54 8.52
C SER A 93 9.02 -14.82 8.07
N GLN A 94 7.69 -14.84 8.03
CA GLN A 94 6.91 -16.00 7.60
C GLN A 94 6.90 -16.19 6.08
N PHE A 95 6.84 -15.10 5.31
CA PHE A 95 6.56 -15.16 3.88
C PHE A 95 7.70 -14.70 2.96
N MET A 96 8.84 -14.31 3.54
CA MET A 96 10.03 -13.91 2.80
C MET A 96 11.26 -14.66 3.32
N LYS A 97 12.05 -15.25 2.41
CA LYS A 97 13.29 -15.96 2.73
C LYS A 97 14.48 -15.00 2.68
N ASN A 98 15.29 -14.97 3.74
CA ASN A 98 16.53 -14.16 3.83
C ASN A 98 16.37 -12.74 3.27
N TYR A 99 15.29 -12.06 3.65
CA TYR A 99 14.92 -10.78 3.05
C TYR A 99 15.89 -9.66 3.45
N ILE A 100 16.09 -8.71 2.54
CA ILE A 100 16.84 -7.48 2.81
C ILE A 100 15.83 -6.42 3.26
N PHE A 101 16.06 -5.84 4.44
CA PHE A 101 15.25 -4.74 4.94
C PHE A 101 15.84 -3.41 4.49
N ILE A 102 15.06 -2.62 3.77
CA ILE A 102 15.44 -1.28 3.32
C ILE A 102 14.43 -0.28 3.90
N ALA A 103 14.92 0.68 4.66
CA ALA A 103 14.11 1.76 5.23
C ALA A 103 14.65 3.12 4.76
N VAL A 104 13.72 4.04 4.47
CA VAL A 104 14.03 5.43 4.16
C VAL A 104 13.47 6.30 5.28
N GLY A 105 14.34 7.07 5.95
CA GLY A 105 13.94 7.91 7.09
C GLY A 105 13.85 7.17 8.43
N THR A 106 13.13 7.74 9.40
CA THR A 106 12.95 7.12 10.74
C THR A 106 11.69 6.26 10.73
N VAL A 107 11.83 4.94 10.86
CA VAL A 107 10.70 3.99 10.91
C VAL A 107 9.79 4.34 12.09
N GLY A 108 8.50 4.62 11.83
CA GLY A 108 7.51 4.90 12.87
C GLY A 108 7.44 6.35 13.39
N GLY A 109 8.21 7.29 12.82
CA GLY A 109 8.10 8.71 13.14
C GLY A 109 7.27 9.46 12.09
N ALA A 110 6.38 10.35 12.52
CA ALA A 110 5.86 11.39 11.61
C ALA A 110 7.05 12.14 11.01
N SER A 111 6.97 12.48 9.72
CA SER A 111 8.05 13.19 9.03
C SER A 111 8.46 14.43 9.84
N LYS A 112 9.74 14.50 10.24
CA LYS A 112 10.30 15.66 10.96
C LYS A 112 10.19 16.95 10.13
N ASP A 113 9.95 16.82 8.83
CA ASP A 113 9.82 17.93 7.89
C ASP A 113 8.40 18.50 7.79
N VAL A 114 7.42 17.91 8.49
CA VAL A 114 6.04 18.42 8.51
C VAL A 114 5.83 19.25 9.77
N VAL A 115 5.93 20.57 9.61
CA VAL A 115 5.52 21.53 10.64
C VAL A 115 4.00 21.55 10.72
N GLN A 116 3.42 20.93 11.74
CA GLN A 116 2.00 21.02 12.04
C GLN A 116 1.72 22.19 12.97
N THR A 117 0.96 23.18 12.50
CA THR A 117 0.53 24.33 13.32
C THR A 117 -0.97 24.25 13.53
N VAL A 118 -1.41 24.08 14.78
CA VAL A 118 -2.83 24.11 15.15
C VAL A 118 -3.20 25.55 15.54
N LEU A 119 -4.20 26.11 14.89
CA LEU A 119 -4.73 27.44 15.19
C LEU A 119 -6.20 27.31 15.59
N GLU A 120 -6.52 27.64 16.83
CA GLU A 120 -7.91 27.70 17.28
C GLU A 120 -8.62 28.93 16.68
N VAL A 121 -9.85 28.72 16.17
CA VAL A 121 -10.61 29.74 15.45
C VAL A 121 -12.09 29.71 15.78
N ARG A 122 -12.68 30.89 16.05
CA ARG A 122 -14.14 31.08 16.05
C ARG A 122 -14.60 31.44 14.63
N LYS A 123 -15.25 30.45 13.97
CA LYS A 123 -15.97 30.47 12.68
C LYS A 123 -15.59 31.54 11.62
N LYS A 124 -15.12 31.02 10.46
CA LYS A 124 -15.15 31.58 9.09
C LYS A 124 -14.25 32.76 8.73
N ARG A 125 -13.86 33.68 9.63
CA ARG A 125 -13.01 34.84 9.24
C ARG A 125 -11.52 34.53 9.04
N LYS A 126 -10.97 33.56 9.78
CA LYS A 126 -9.51 33.33 9.83
C LYS A 126 -8.94 32.55 8.63
N LEU A 127 -9.76 31.78 7.88
CA LEU A 127 -9.31 31.13 6.64
C LEU A 127 -8.91 32.17 5.58
N LEU A 128 -9.67 33.27 5.48
CA LEU A 128 -9.38 34.38 4.57
C LEU A 128 -8.14 35.19 5.01
N GLU A 129 -7.92 35.34 6.32
CA GLU A 129 -6.70 35.97 6.84
C GLU A 129 -5.45 35.11 6.59
N LEU A 130 -5.52 33.81 6.87
CA LEU A 130 -4.40 32.88 6.63
C LEU A 130 -4.02 32.77 5.14
N LEU A 131 -5.00 32.79 4.24
CA LEU A 131 -4.76 32.81 2.79
C LEU A 131 -4.14 34.14 2.32
N ARG A 132 -4.53 35.27 2.93
CA ARG A 132 -3.96 36.60 2.62
C ARG A 132 -2.53 36.78 3.14
N GLU A 133 -2.21 36.25 4.32
CA GLU A 133 -0.87 36.33 4.89
C GLU A 133 0.12 35.42 4.13
N LYS A 134 -0.27 34.19 3.81
CA LYS A 134 0.60 33.28 3.03
C LYS A 134 0.68 33.62 1.54
N GLY A 135 -0.35 34.23 0.97
CA GLY A 135 -0.33 34.72 -0.43
C GLY A 135 0.64 35.87 -0.68
N LYS A 136 1.00 36.65 0.35
CA LYS A 136 1.99 37.75 0.25
C LYS A 136 3.44 37.27 0.29
N GLN A 137 3.72 36.06 0.79
CA GLN A 137 5.09 35.52 0.86
C GLN A 137 5.56 34.86 -0.46
N GLY A 138 4.68 34.72 -1.45
CA GLY A 138 5.00 34.09 -2.75
C GLY A 138 5.34 35.05 -3.90
N CYS A 139 5.27 36.38 -3.69
CA CYS A 139 5.51 37.35 -4.76
C CYS A 139 6.55 38.39 -4.31
N GLY A 140 7.82 38.12 -4.61
CA GLY A 140 8.93 39.00 -4.24
C GLY A 140 10.29 38.46 -4.67
N ALA A 141 10.38 37.81 -5.83
CA ALA A 141 11.65 37.65 -6.53
C ALA A 141 11.82 38.82 -7.51
N ASN A 142 12.93 39.55 -7.32
CA ASN A 142 13.67 40.32 -8.32
C ASN A 142 13.00 40.57 -9.69
N CYS A 143 12.67 41.83 -9.98
CA CYS A 143 12.86 42.41 -11.31
C CYS A 143 13.28 43.88 -11.16
N VAL A 144 14.52 44.15 -11.58
CA VAL A 144 15.17 45.45 -11.73
C VAL A 144 14.56 46.20 -12.93
N GLY A 145 14.49 47.53 -12.88
CA GLY A 145 14.63 48.32 -14.11
C GLY A 145 13.85 49.65 -14.18
N SER A 146 14.64 50.73 -14.19
CA SER A 146 14.37 52.14 -14.53
C SER A 146 13.79 53.04 -13.43
#